data_AF-C3Z0K1-F1
#
_entry.id   AF-C3Z0K1-F1
#
_cell.length_a   1.000
_cell.length_b   1.000
_cell.length_c   1.000
_cell.angle_alpha   90.00
_cell.angle_beta   90.00
_cell.angle_gamma   90.00
#
_symmetry.space_group_name_H-M   'P 1'
#
loop_
_entity.id
_entity.type
_entity.pdbx_description
1 polymer ?
#
loop_
_entity_poly.entity_id
_entity_poly.type
_entity_poly.pdbx_seq_one_letter_code
_entity_poly.pdbx_strand_id
1 'polypeptide(L)'
;SAFPSYMTPVMLAAQKNNYPILKILLDAGFPKPEPDDYHWTASIGNGRAWLDAYRAVCSPSYILLTSTDPFRTAFRTAKVLRDVCWKRENYRPQLEELADQCETFAVELLGEVRTTKEIETILGHLCSPEDSPSGKAVCTLQMAVDLEMKQFVTHPLSVDHVDIMTYRELIGFHRYFTGWEKWSSAHALCVTTAIGLAYPLLCLAHLIAPKSKVGRFSSLSATRSMYWTYSWFALLILLLVESQSYRVGSAEIDSIVQGTPVSSVPISATAVLIMIWVINIGWKELKEVLREGLWNHFKQLWNILDFLMVALYLTQFALRLVTIFKGVINCEESNITFYLHVFSSQSTVADDWARKANENSFQPVAVADVLFSIFTIVVFMRAVSLFTFHPFLGMLLISIGRMLGDIVKFVCISGLVTFAFACGLNQLYWFYGTMHEYLCTNYSQSNLQTVDCSQSLGFNTLFNSLQSLFWTWFGMTDLSTVELRPGNSPVDVFQIQEWPAIAETAGKIIYALHHVVEVLVLANLLIAIISDSYTRAEEVKRTDWGFEVVKNSLHYLQVDVTLPPPFTLIMSVRNSL
;
A
#
# COMPACT_ATOMS: atom_id res chain seq x y z
N SER A 1 41.33 -11.43 -35.64
CA SER A 1 41.65 -11.91 -34.28
C SER A 1 40.50 -12.78 -33.78
N ALA A 2 40.76 -13.75 -32.89
CA ALA A 2 39.70 -14.57 -32.30
C ALA A 2 38.86 -13.80 -31.24
N PHE A 3 39.38 -12.67 -30.75
CA PHE A 3 38.74 -11.82 -29.74
C PHE A 3 38.54 -10.38 -30.25
N PRO A 4 37.55 -9.65 -29.71
CA PRO A 4 37.35 -8.21 -29.98
C PRO A 4 38.56 -7.37 -29.57
N SER A 5 38.77 -6.23 -30.24
CA SER A 5 39.93 -5.35 -30.00
C SER A 5 39.95 -4.71 -28.61
N TYR A 6 38.80 -4.60 -27.93
CA TYR A 6 38.67 -4.05 -26.57
C TYR A 6 38.94 -5.09 -25.47
N MET A 7 39.06 -6.39 -25.80
CA MET A 7 39.17 -7.45 -24.80
C MET A 7 40.59 -7.49 -24.22
N THR A 8 40.73 -7.07 -22.96
CA THR A 8 42.02 -7.14 -22.24
C THR A 8 42.25 -8.54 -21.65
N PRO A 9 43.53 -8.92 -21.37
CA PRO A 9 43.82 -10.20 -20.72
C PRO A 9 43.13 -10.36 -19.36
N VAL A 10 43.05 -9.27 -18.58
CA VAL A 10 42.36 -9.25 -17.28
C VAL A 10 40.86 -9.45 -17.45
N MET A 11 40.23 -8.77 -18.42
CA MET A 11 38.79 -8.96 -18.71
C MET A 11 38.49 -10.41 -19.08
N LEU A 12 39.28 -11.01 -19.97
CA LEU A 12 39.07 -12.38 -20.41
C LEU A 12 39.29 -13.38 -19.26
N ALA A 13 40.34 -13.20 -18.45
CA ALA A 13 40.59 -14.03 -17.27
C ALA A 13 39.46 -13.92 -16.23
N ALA A 14 38.91 -12.71 -16.04
CA ALA A 14 37.79 -12.44 -15.16
C ALA A 14 36.51 -13.13 -15.65
N GLN A 15 36.18 -13.01 -16.94
CA GLN A 15 35.03 -13.70 -17.54
C GLN A 15 35.11 -15.22 -17.44
N LYS A 16 36.33 -15.79 -17.37
CA LYS A 16 36.55 -17.22 -17.14
C LYS A 16 36.59 -17.61 -15.66
N ASN A 17 36.45 -16.65 -14.75
CA ASN A 17 36.47 -16.83 -13.29
C ASN A 17 37.68 -17.66 -12.81
N ASN A 18 38.87 -17.41 -13.38
CA ASN A 18 40.09 -18.16 -13.06
C ASN A 18 40.98 -17.37 -12.07
N TYR A 19 40.90 -17.72 -10.79
CA TYR A 19 41.60 -17.02 -9.71
C TYR A 19 43.13 -16.98 -9.87
N PRO A 20 43.86 -18.09 -10.12
CA PRO A 20 45.31 -18.06 -10.29
C PRO A 20 45.78 -17.13 -11.42
N ILE A 21 45.13 -17.17 -12.58
CA ILE A 21 45.51 -16.34 -13.73
C ILE A 21 45.24 -14.86 -13.43
N LEU A 22 44.08 -14.55 -12.84
CA LEU A 22 43.75 -13.19 -12.44
C LEU A 22 44.76 -12.62 -11.46
N LYS A 23 45.17 -13.42 -10.46
CA LYS A 23 46.17 -13.00 -9.47
C LYS A 23 47.50 -12.64 -10.13
N ILE A 24 48.01 -13.49 -11.02
CA ILE A 24 49.25 -13.22 -11.76
C ILE A 24 49.14 -11.94 -12.59
N LEU A 25 48.01 -11.74 -13.28
CA LEU A 25 47.81 -10.55 -14.12
C LEU A 25 47.68 -9.27 -13.28
N LEU A 26 46.98 -9.32 -12.14
CA LEU A 26 46.82 -8.18 -11.24
C LEU A 26 48.14 -7.83 -10.53
N ASP A 27 48.89 -8.84 -10.07
CA ASP A 27 50.21 -8.67 -9.46
C ASP A 27 51.23 -8.09 -10.46
N ALA A 28 51.08 -8.40 -11.75
CA ALA A 28 51.88 -7.84 -12.83
C ALA A 28 51.50 -6.39 -13.19
N GLY A 29 50.45 -5.82 -12.58
CA GLY A 29 50.05 -4.41 -12.77
C GLY A 29 49.26 -4.13 -14.05
N PHE A 30 48.61 -5.15 -14.64
CA PHE A 30 47.69 -4.91 -15.76
C PHE A 30 46.48 -4.05 -15.33
N PRO A 31 45.93 -3.20 -16.23
CA PRO A 31 44.84 -2.30 -15.88
C PRO A 31 43.56 -3.06 -15.53
N LYS A 32 42.87 -2.57 -14.51
CA LYS A 32 41.57 -3.10 -14.07
C LYS A 32 40.48 -2.69 -15.07
N PRO A 33 39.50 -3.56 -15.36
CA PRO A 33 38.35 -3.18 -16.17
C PRO A 33 37.47 -2.18 -15.44
N GLU A 34 37.22 -1.02 -16.07
CA GLU A 34 36.27 -0.01 -15.62
C GLU A 34 35.11 0.05 -16.64
N PRO A 35 33.89 -0.36 -16.27
CA PRO A 35 32.75 -0.36 -17.20
C PRO A 35 32.38 1.04 -17.70
N ASP A 36 32.66 2.08 -16.90
CA ASP A 36 32.34 3.47 -17.21
C ASP A 36 33.17 4.05 -18.37
N ASP A 37 34.33 3.44 -18.69
CA ASP A 37 35.14 3.80 -19.85
C ASP A 37 34.42 3.54 -21.19
N TYR A 38 33.41 2.67 -21.17
CA TYR A 38 32.67 2.27 -22.37
C TYR A 38 31.30 2.96 -22.40
N HIS A 39 31.19 4.06 -23.14
CA HIS A 39 29.89 4.67 -23.40
C HIS A 39 29.07 3.81 -24.38
N TRP A 40 28.11 3.06 -23.83
CA TRP A 40 27.26 2.13 -24.57
C TRP A 40 26.35 2.78 -25.64
N THR A 41 26.12 4.09 -25.56
CA THR A 41 25.34 4.85 -26.54
C THR A 41 26.12 5.22 -27.81
N ALA A 42 27.45 5.14 -27.78
CA ALA A 42 28.29 5.64 -28.87
C ALA A 42 28.34 4.70 -30.08
N SER A 43 28.34 3.38 -29.86
CA SER A 43 28.37 2.39 -30.94
C SER A 43 27.97 0.99 -30.47
N ILE A 44 27.60 0.11 -31.40
CA ILE A 44 27.34 -1.31 -31.09
C ILE A 44 28.59 -1.99 -30.51
N GLY A 45 29.79 -1.62 -30.99
CA GLY A 45 31.06 -2.13 -30.47
C GLY A 45 31.27 -1.73 -29.01
N ASN A 46 31.06 -0.45 -28.68
CA ASN A 46 31.15 0.04 -27.31
C ASN A 46 30.07 -0.57 -26.40
N GLY A 47 28.85 -0.79 -26.91
CA GLY A 47 27.80 -1.46 -26.15
C GLY A 47 28.12 -2.92 -25.80
N ARG A 48 28.87 -3.63 -26.65
CA ARG A 48 29.39 -4.98 -26.34
C ARG A 48 30.57 -4.91 -25.36
N ALA A 49 31.49 -3.98 -25.56
CA ALA A 49 32.63 -3.76 -24.66
C ALA A 49 32.20 -3.42 -23.24
N TRP A 50 31.20 -2.54 -23.12
CA TRP A 50 30.54 -2.19 -21.86
C TRP A 50 29.98 -3.40 -21.13
N LEU A 51 29.22 -4.26 -21.83
CA LEU A 51 28.65 -5.47 -21.23
C LEU A 51 29.75 -6.45 -20.80
N ASP A 52 30.76 -6.64 -21.65
CA ASP A 52 31.88 -7.53 -21.39
C ASP A 52 32.75 -7.03 -20.22
N ALA A 53 32.83 -5.72 -20.00
CA ALA A 53 33.45 -5.11 -18.83
C ALA A 53 32.66 -5.40 -17.56
N TYR A 54 31.33 -5.27 -17.58
CA TYR A 54 30.49 -5.69 -16.45
C TYR A 54 30.63 -7.18 -16.14
N ARG A 55 30.65 -8.06 -17.15
CA ARG A 55 30.90 -9.50 -16.95
C ARG A 55 32.23 -9.77 -16.24
N ALA A 56 33.26 -8.98 -16.53
CA ALA A 56 34.55 -9.09 -15.87
C ALA A 56 34.47 -8.63 -14.40
N VAL A 57 33.86 -7.47 -14.14
CA VAL A 57 33.76 -6.90 -12.79
C VAL A 57 32.88 -7.73 -11.85
N CYS A 58 31.84 -8.38 -12.38
CA CYS A 58 30.92 -9.23 -11.62
C CYS A 58 31.50 -10.62 -11.28
N SER A 59 32.69 -10.95 -11.79
CA SER A 59 33.32 -12.24 -11.54
C SER A 59 33.73 -12.42 -10.07
N PRO A 60 33.32 -13.51 -9.40
CA PRO A 60 33.65 -13.76 -7.99
C PRO A 60 35.16 -13.67 -7.68
N SER A 61 35.98 -14.31 -8.50
CA SER A 61 37.45 -14.28 -8.33
C SER A 61 38.02 -12.86 -8.48
N TYR A 62 37.44 -12.04 -9.35
CA TYR A 62 37.87 -10.67 -9.54
C TYR A 62 37.51 -9.81 -8.33
N ILE A 63 36.29 -9.94 -7.81
CA ILE A 63 35.84 -9.22 -6.60
C ILE A 63 36.75 -9.60 -5.42
N LEU A 64 37.04 -10.88 -5.21
CA LEU A 64 37.91 -11.36 -4.11
C LEU A 64 39.33 -10.78 -4.16
N LEU A 65 39.90 -10.57 -5.35
CA LEU A 65 41.27 -10.09 -5.51
C LEU A 65 41.38 -8.56 -5.47
N THR A 66 40.32 -7.85 -5.86
CA THR A 66 40.38 -6.40 -6.07
C THR A 66 39.68 -5.58 -5.00
N SER A 67 38.69 -6.16 -4.31
CA SER A 67 37.88 -5.43 -3.32
C SER A 67 38.45 -5.54 -1.90
N THR A 68 38.31 -4.47 -1.13
CA THR A 68 38.63 -4.46 0.32
C THR A 68 37.50 -5.06 1.15
N ASP A 69 36.26 -4.85 0.72
CA ASP A 69 35.04 -5.43 1.28
C ASP A 69 34.25 -6.10 0.14
N PRO A 70 34.28 -7.44 0.06
CA PRO A 70 33.62 -8.18 -1.03
C PRO A 70 32.09 -8.07 -0.96
N PHE A 71 31.49 -8.00 0.23
CA PHE A 71 30.03 -7.87 0.38
C PHE A 71 29.55 -6.53 -0.16
N ARG A 72 30.18 -5.43 0.30
CA ARG A 72 29.83 -4.09 -0.14
C ARG A 72 29.98 -3.92 -1.65
N THR A 73 31.05 -4.48 -2.22
CA THR A 73 31.31 -4.41 -3.66
C THR A 73 30.29 -5.22 -4.45
N ALA A 74 29.98 -6.44 -4.00
CA ALA A 74 28.96 -7.28 -4.62
C ALA A 74 27.57 -6.61 -4.59
N PHE A 75 27.13 -6.09 -3.44
CA PHE A 75 25.81 -5.47 -3.31
C PHE A 75 25.67 -4.23 -4.18
N ARG A 76 26.69 -3.35 -4.21
CA ARG A 76 26.68 -2.15 -5.04
C ARG A 76 26.66 -2.51 -6.52
N THR A 77 27.48 -3.48 -6.93
CA THR A 77 27.54 -3.92 -8.34
C THR A 77 26.20 -4.52 -8.77
N ALA A 78 25.60 -5.38 -7.95
CA ALA A 78 24.28 -5.94 -8.19
C ALA A 78 23.20 -4.86 -8.31
N LYS A 79 23.20 -3.87 -7.41
CA LYS A 79 22.24 -2.75 -7.46
C LYS A 79 22.42 -1.90 -8.72
N VAL A 80 23.66 -1.54 -9.06
CA VAL A 80 23.97 -0.77 -10.28
C VAL A 80 23.48 -1.50 -11.53
N LEU A 81 23.70 -2.81 -11.62
CA LEU A 81 23.22 -3.61 -12.74
C LEU A 81 21.70 -3.61 -12.84
N ARG A 82 21.00 -3.84 -11.71
CA ARG A 82 19.53 -3.79 -11.64
C ARG A 82 18.96 -2.43 -12.04
N ASP A 83 19.61 -1.34 -11.63
CA ASP A 83 19.21 0.02 -12.00
C ASP A 83 19.44 0.31 -13.50
N VAL A 84 20.42 -0.34 -14.12
CA VAL A 84 20.69 -0.21 -15.56
C VAL A 84 19.74 -1.06 -16.42
N CYS A 85 19.14 -2.14 -15.88
CA CYS A 85 18.17 -2.95 -16.61
C CYS A 85 17.06 -2.11 -17.25
N TRP A 86 16.52 -1.12 -16.51
CA TRP A 86 15.48 -0.22 -17.02
C TRP A 86 15.94 0.63 -18.21
N LYS A 87 17.23 1.00 -18.26
CA LYS A 87 17.79 1.79 -19.37
C LYS A 87 17.97 0.94 -20.62
N ARG A 88 18.04 -0.39 -20.50
CA ARG A 88 18.44 -1.28 -21.59
C ARG A 88 17.69 -2.61 -21.58
N GLU A 89 16.38 -2.52 -21.81
CA GLU A 89 15.46 -3.67 -21.79
C GLU A 89 15.94 -4.86 -22.65
N ASN A 90 16.55 -4.60 -23.81
CA ASN A 90 17.08 -5.65 -24.70
C ASN A 90 18.15 -6.56 -24.08
N TYR A 91 18.86 -6.07 -23.06
CA TYR A 91 19.93 -6.80 -22.36
C TYR A 91 19.56 -7.18 -20.93
N ARG A 92 18.32 -6.89 -20.53
CA ARG A 92 17.79 -7.17 -19.20
C ARG A 92 18.10 -8.58 -18.69
N PRO A 93 17.83 -9.68 -19.42
CA PRO A 93 18.09 -11.02 -18.88
C PRO A 93 19.57 -11.25 -18.54
N GLN A 94 20.48 -10.70 -19.34
CA GLN A 94 21.93 -10.85 -19.13
C GLN A 94 22.43 -9.98 -17.98
N LEU A 95 21.84 -8.79 -17.79
CA LEU A 95 22.18 -7.90 -16.68
C LEU A 95 21.61 -8.42 -15.35
N GLU A 96 20.39 -8.96 -15.36
CA GLU A 96 19.78 -9.62 -14.21
C GLU A 96 20.60 -10.86 -13.80
N GLU A 97 21.03 -11.69 -14.75
CA GLU A 97 21.92 -12.83 -14.49
C GLU A 97 23.24 -12.40 -13.81
N LEU A 98 23.87 -11.31 -14.27
CA LEU A 98 25.11 -10.80 -13.65
C LEU A 98 24.89 -10.21 -12.27
N ALA A 99 23.74 -9.56 -12.05
CA ALA A 99 23.37 -9.03 -10.74
C ALA A 99 23.13 -10.18 -9.74
N ASP A 100 22.40 -11.21 -10.18
CA ASP A 100 22.13 -12.41 -9.39
C ASP A 100 23.41 -13.20 -9.13
N GLN A 101 24.37 -13.21 -10.05
CA GLN A 101 25.70 -13.79 -9.82
C GLN A 101 26.45 -13.08 -8.69
N CYS A 102 26.44 -11.74 -8.67
CA CYS A 102 27.07 -10.96 -7.59
C CYS A 102 26.41 -11.23 -6.24
N GLU A 103 25.08 -11.32 -6.22
CA GLU A 103 24.33 -11.61 -5.00
C GLU A 103 24.56 -13.04 -4.51
N THR A 104 24.55 -14.02 -5.43
CA THR A 104 24.86 -15.43 -5.14
C THR A 104 26.27 -15.57 -4.55
N PHE A 105 27.26 -14.87 -5.12
CA PHE A 105 28.61 -14.83 -4.56
C PHE A 105 28.64 -14.33 -3.10
N ALA A 106 27.89 -13.26 -2.79
CA ALA A 106 27.79 -12.77 -1.42
C ALA A 106 27.11 -13.79 -0.49
N VAL A 107 26.09 -14.50 -0.98
CA VAL A 107 25.42 -15.59 -0.23
C VAL A 107 26.39 -16.73 0.05
N GLU A 108 27.13 -17.19 -0.96
CA GLU A 108 28.13 -18.26 -0.82
C GLU A 108 29.22 -17.88 0.19
N LEU A 109 29.71 -16.64 0.14
CA LEU A 109 30.71 -16.14 1.09
C LEU A 109 30.17 -16.08 2.53
N LEU A 110 28.89 -15.75 2.72
CA LEU A 110 28.24 -15.82 4.03
C LEU A 110 28.04 -17.27 4.49
N GLY A 111 27.81 -18.20 3.56
CA GLY A 111 27.67 -19.63 3.85
C GLY A 111 28.91 -20.28 4.46
N GLU A 112 30.09 -19.68 4.28
CA GLU A 112 31.35 -20.17 4.85
C GLU A 112 31.54 -19.80 6.34
N VAL A 113 30.63 -19.01 6.93
CA VAL A 113 30.69 -18.58 8.33
C VAL A 113 30.38 -19.75 9.27
N ARG A 114 31.22 -19.95 10.29
CA ARG A 114 31.12 -21.10 11.21
C ARG A 114 30.75 -20.74 12.64
N THR A 115 31.01 -19.50 13.06
CA THR A 115 30.78 -19.07 14.45
C THR A 115 29.84 -17.88 14.55
N THR A 116 29.12 -17.78 15.67
CA THR A 116 28.26 -16.63 15.98
C THR A 116 29.03 -15.32 16.05
N LYS A 117 30.31 -15.38 16.46
CA LYS A 117 31.19 -14.22 16.51
C LYS A 117 31.60 -13.74 15.11
N GLU A 118 31.86 -14.66 14.18
CA GLU A 118 32.15 -14.31 12.79
C GLU A 118 30.97 -13.60 12.13
N ILE A 119 29.75 -14.13 12.28
CA ILE A 119 28.56 -13.51 11.69
C ILE A 119 28.24 -12.15 12.30
N GLU A 120 28.37 -12.00 13.63
CA GLU A 120 28.25 -10.71 14.32
C GLU A 120 29.26 -9.69 13.78
N THR A 121 30.49 -10.14 13.49
CA THR A 121 31.54 -9.26 12.96
C THR A 121 31.25 -8.86 11.51
N ILE A 122 30.77 -9.78 10.67
CA ILE A 122 30.47 -9.52 9.26
C ILE A 122 29.23 -8.64 9.10
N LEU A 123 28.13 -9.02 9.75
CA LEU A 123 26.86 -8.29 9.65
C LEU A 123 26.91 -6.93 10.36
N GLY A 124 27.84 -6.78 11.32
CA GLY A 124 28.10 -5.55 12.06
C GLY A 124 29.27 -4.68 11.55
N HIS A 125 30.02 -5.11 10.53
CA HIS A 125 31.32 -4.53 10.15
C HIS A 125 31.31 -3.01 9.88
N LEU A 126 30.20 -2.46 9.40
CA LEU A 126 30.08 -1.06 9.01
C LEU A 126 29.58 -0.11 10.12
N CYS A 127 29.30 -0.61 11.33
CA CYS A 127 28.76 0.23 12.38
C CYS A 127 29.84 1.11 13.03
N SER A 128 29.70 2.44 12.91
CA SER A 128 30.42 3.34 13.81
C SER A 128 29.82 3.24 15.22
N PRO A 129 30.61 3.44 16.29
CA PRO A 129 30.10 3.40 17.66
C PRO A 129 28.99 4.44 17.94
N GLU A 130 28.89 5.49 17.12
CA GLU A 130 27.81 6.50 17.17
C GLU A 130 26.49 6.01 16.52
N ASP A 131 26.56 5.14 15.50
CA ASP A 131 25.39 4.63 14.77
C ASP A 131 24.66 3.50 15.53
N SER A 132 25.32 2.89 16.52
CA SER A 132 24.78 1.78 17.30
C SER A 132 24.99 1.94 18.82
N PRO A 133 24.31 2.90 19.49
CA PRO A 133 24.47 3.14 20.94
C PRO A 133 24.09 1.92 21.82
N SER A 134 23.42 0.91 21.25
CA SER A 134 23.02 -0.34 21.92
C SER A 134 23.96 -1.54 21.69
N GLY A 135 25.01 -1.40 20.86
CA GLY A 135 25.88 -2.52 20.48
C GLY A 135 25.22 -3.55 19.56
N LYS A 136 24.10 -3.20 18.90
CA LYS A 136 23.39 -4.04 17.93
C LYS A 136 23.94 -3.75 16.52
N ALA A 137 25.05 -4.39 16.19
CA ALA A 137 25.74 -4.11 14.94
C ALA A 137 25.09 -4.89 13.77
N VAL A 138 24.22 -4.22 13.02
CA VAL A 138 23.49 -4.82 11.89
C VAL A 138 23.68 -4.02 10.59
N CYS A 139 24.70 -3.17 10.52
CA CYS A 139 24.85 -2.17 9.47
C CYS A 139 25.09 -2.77 8.07
N THR A 140 25.82 -3.89 7.97
CA THR A 140 26.02 -4.58 6.67
C THR A 140 24.71 -5.21 6.20
N LEU A 141 23.94 -5.80 7.12
CA LEU A 141 22.62 -6.37 6.80
C LEU A 141 21.59 -5.28 6.48
N GLN A 142 21.63 -4.14 7.18
CA GLN A 142 20.83 -2.96 6.86
C GLN A 142 21.17 -2.45 5.46
N MET A 143 22.45 -2.35 5.11
CA MET A 143 22.89 -1.99 3.76
C MET A 143 22.39 -3.00 2.71
N ALA A 144 22.40 -4.30 3.01
CA ALA A 144 21.85 -5.32 2.12
C ALA A 144 20.34 -5.15 1.91
N VAL A 145 19.60 -4.75 2.95
CA VAL A 145 18.17 -4.39 2.85
C VAL A 145 17.97 -3.13 2.02
N ASP A 146 18.75 -2.07 2.27
CA ASP A 146 18.65 -0.80 1.55
C ASP A 146 18.98 -0.95 0.05
N LEU A 147 19.86 -1.89 -0.29
CA LEU A 147 20.21 -2.24 -1.67
C LEU A 147 19.32 -3.35 -2.28
N GLU A 148 18.31 -3.84 -1.55
CA GLU A 148 17.37 -4.88 -1.99
C GLU A 148 18.04 -6.22 -2.37
N MET A 149 19.04 -6.65 -1.59
CA MET A 149 19.72 -7.95 -1.73
C MET A 149 18.91 -9.06 -1.05
N LYS A 150 17.83 -9.49 -1.70
CA LYS A 150 16.82 -10.39 -1.15
C LYS A 150 17.37 -11.78 -0.74
N GLN A 151 18.18 -12.41 -1.58
CA GLN A 151 18.78 -13.72 -1.30
C GLN A 151 19.75 -13.67 -0.12
N PHE A 152 20.56 -12.61 -0.03
CA PHE A 152 21.49 -12.42 1.10
C PHE A 152 20.76 -12.22 2.43
N VAL A 153 19.73 -11.37 2.43
CA VAL A 153 18.93 -11.05 3.63
C VAL A 153 18.12 -12.26 4.09
N THR A 154 17.63 -13.09 3.16
CA THR A 154 16.86 -14.31 3.47
C THR A 154 17.69 -15.56 3.69
N HIS A 155 19.02 -15.46 3.62
CA HIS A 155 19.89 -16.57 3.95
C HIS A 155 19.62 -17.05 5.40
N PRO A 156 19.55 -18.37 5.68
CA PRO A 156 19.22 -18.88 7.00
C PRO A 156 20.06 -18.26 8.12
N LEU A 157 21.37 -18.08 7.89
CA LEU A 157 22.26 -17.46 8.89
C LEU A 157 21.92 -16.00 9.18
N SER A 158 21.50 -15.22 8.17
CA SER A 158 21.07 -13.83 8.34
C SER A 158 19.78 -13.75 9.17
N VAL A 159 18.82 -14.63 8.86
CA VAL A 159 17.53 -14.71 9.57
C VAL A 159 17.73 -15.15 11.01
N ASP A 160 18.48 -16.24 11.23
CA ASP A 160 18.79 -16.76 12.57
C ASP A 160 19.49 -15.70 13.43
N HIS A 161 20.40 -14.92 12.83
CA HIS A 161 21.08 -13.84 13.53
C HIS A 161 20.12 -12.75 14.01
N VAL A 162 19.17 -12.33 13.18
CA VAL A 162 18.12 -11.35 13.52
C VAL A 162 17.17 -11.89 14.59
N ASP A 163 16.79 -13.17 14.50
CA ASP A 163 15.95 -13.83 15.49
C ASP A 163 16.66 -13.92 16.84
N ILE A 164 17.94 -14.32 16.85
CA ILE A 164 18.77 -14.32 18.05
C ILE A 164 18.82 -12.91 18.65
N MET A 165 19.11 -11.87 17.86
CA MET A 165 19.13 -10.49 18.37
C MET A 165 17.80 -10.06 18.98
N THR A 166 16.68 -10.43 18.35
CA THR A 166 15.32 -10.03 18.75
C THR A 166 14.89 -10.73 20.04
N TYR A 167 15.10 -12.04 20.14
CA TYR A 167 14.65 -12.84 21.27
C TYR A 167 15.66 -12.94 22.42
N ARG A 168 16.96 -12.71 22.19
CA ARG A 168 18.00 -12.77 23.24
C ARG A 168 17.69 -11.84 24.41
N GLU A 169 17.22 -10.62 24.14
CA GLU A 169 16.88 -9.67 25.21
C GLU A 169 15.63 -10.11 25.97
N LEU A 170 14.63 -10.70 25.29
CA LEU A 170 13.41 -11.21 25.91
C LEU A 170 13.70 -12.41 26.82
N ILE A 171 14.50 -13.36 26.34
CA ILE A 171 14.92 -14.55 27.08
C ILE A 171 15.81 -14.16 28.27
N GLY A 172 16.73 -13.20 28.07
CA GLY A 172 17.61 -12.69 29.12
C GLY A 172 16.86 -11.86 30.18
N PHE A 173 15.73 -11.24 29.83
CA PHE A 173 14.96 -10.41 30.75
C PHE A 173 14.29 -11.23 31.87
N HIS A 174 13.73 -12.40 31.56
CA HIS A 174 13.11 -13.24 32.58
C HIS A 174 13.15 -14.73 32.22
N ARG A 175 13.48 -15.58 33.22
CA ARG A 175 13.54 -17.05 33.07
C ARG A 175 12.22 -17.65 32.56
N TYR A 176 11.09 -16.99 32.78
CA TYR A 176 9.79 -17.44 32.26
C TYR A 176 9.78 -17.60 30.72
N PHE A 177 10.50 -16.74 29.99
CA PHE A 177 10.61 -16.84 28.53
C PHE A 177 11.63 -17.88 28.07
N THR A 178 12.40 -18.49 28.99
CA THR A 178 13.30 -19.60 28.64
C THR A 178 12.47 -20.86 28.36
N GLY A 179 12.75 -21.53 27.24
CA GLY A 179 11.98 -22.70 26.83
C GLY A 179 10.62 -22.39 26.18
N TRP A 180 10.43 -21.16 25.67
CA TRP A 180 9.27 -20.77 24.85
C TRP A 180 8.97 -21.73 23.69
N GLU A 181 10.00 -22.37 23.13
CA GLU A 181 9.89 -23.44 22.11
C GLU A 181 9.04 -24.64 22.56
N LYS A 182 8.91 -24.86 23.87
CA LYS A 182 8.13 -25.95 24.47
C LYS A 182 6.68 -25.53 24.80
N TRP A 183 6.32 -24.26 24.58
CA TRP A 183 4.96 -23.79 24.88
C TRP A 183 3.96 -24.42 23.93
N SER A 184 2.81 -24.84 24.45
CA SER A 184 1.68 -25.18 23.59
C SER A 184 1.19 -23.92 22.89
N SER A 185 0.66 -24.05 21.67
CA SER A 185 0.14 -22.90 20.90
C SER A 185 -0.92 -22.12 21.68
N ALA A 186 -1.73 -22.80 22.50
CA ALA A 186 -2.71 -22.17 23.37
C ALA A 186 -2.09 -21.34 24.49
N HIS A 187 -1.01 -21.82 25.12
CA HIS A 187 -0.30 -21.07 26.16
C HIS A 187 0.38 -19.83 25.58
N ALA A 188 1.07 -19.99 24.44
CA ALA A 188 1.70 -18.87 23.74
C ALA A 188 0.68 -17.80 23.33
N LEU A 189 -0.49 -18.21 22.82
CA LEU A 189 -1.58 -17.30 22.47
C LEU A 189 -2.12 -16.56 23.70
N CYS A 190 -2.31 -17.24 24.82
CA CYS A 190 -2.79 -16.62 26.06
C CYS A 190 -1.81 -15.56 26.58
N VAL A 191 -0.51 -15.89 26.62
CA VAL A 191 0.54 -14.97 27.08
C VAL A 191 0.65 -13.74 26.17
N THR A 192 0.70 -13.95 24.85
CA THR A 192 0.77 -12.85 23.87
C THR A 192 -0.46 -11.95 23.96
N THR A 193 -1.66 -12.54 24.06
CA THR A 193 -2.91 -11.79 24.22
C THR A 193 -2.94 -11.00 25.53
N ALA A 194 -2.46 -11.56 26.63
CA ALA A 194 -2.38 -10.86 27.91
C ALA A 194 -1.39 -9.68 27.85
N ILE A 195 -0.23 -9.84 27.21
CA ILE A 195 0.73 -8.75 26.97
C ILE A 195 0.09 -7.67 26.09
N GLY A 196 -0.65 -8.09 25.06
CA GLY A 196 -1.43 -7.20 24.20
C GLY A 196 -2.45 -6.38 24.98
N LEU A 197 -3.35 -7.01 25.72
CA LEU A 197 -4.35 -6.27 26.51
C LEU A 197 -3.73 -5.33 27.54
N ALA A 198 -2.55 -5.66 28.07
CA ALA A 198 -1.81 -4.82 29.00
C ALA A 198 -0.95 -3.73 28.31
N TYR A 199 -0.85 -3.68 26.98
CA TYR A 199 0.08 -2.78 26.28
C TYR A 199 -0.07 -1.30 26.67
N PRO A 200 -1.29 -0.73 26.89
CA PRO A 200 -1.40 0.70 27.22
C PRO A 200 -0.75 1.02 28.56
N LEU A 201 -0.91 0.14 29.55
CA LEU A 201 -0.32 0.27 30.87
C LEU A 201 1.21 0.07 30.82
N LEU A 202 1.68 -0.88 30.01
CA LEU A 202 3.12 -1.14 29.82
C LEU A 202 3.84 0.00 29.09
N CYS A 203 3.19 0.63 28.12
CA CYS A 203 3.70 1.83 27.45
C CYS A 203 3.76 3.02 28.43
N LEU A 204 2.71 3.22 29.23
CA LEU A 204 2.68 4.27 30.25
C LEU A 204 3.77 4.07 31.32
N ALA A 205 3.99 2.83 31.77
CA ALA A 205 5.06 2.51 32.71
C ALA A 205 6.46 2.84 32.16
N HIS A 206 6.69 2.60 30.87
CA HIS A 206 7.92 3.01 30.18
C HIS A 206 8.04 4.54 30.06
N LEU A 207 6.91 5.23 29.89
CA LEU A 207 6.88 6.68 29.78
C LEU A 207 7.23 7.36 31.12
N ILE A 208 6.74 6.84 32.23
CA ILE A 208 6.96 7.39 33.58
C ILE A 208 8.31 6.95 34.15
N ALA A 209 8.65 5.67 34.04
CA ALA A 209 9.82 5.09 34.71
C ALA A 209 10.56 4.09 33.79
N PRO A 210 11.33 4.57 32.79
CA PRO A 210 11.99 3.71 31.80
C PRO A 210 13.02 2.75 32.41
N LYS A 211 13.66 3.14 33.53
CA LYS A 211 14.66 2.30 34.23
C LYS A 211 14.07 1.19 35.11
N SER A 212 12.75 1.23 35.37
CA SER A 212 12.06 0.20 36.15
C SER A 212 12.08 -1.16 35.45
N LYS A 213 11.79 -2.25 36.17
CA LYS A 213 11.71 -3.59 35.54
C LYS A 213 10.64 -3.62 34.43
N VAL A 214 9.45 -3.07 34.70
CA VAL A 214 8.35 -3.00 33.73
C VAL A 214 8.67 -2.08 32.56
N GLY A 215 9.30 -0.92 32.83
CA GLY A 215 9.76 0.00 31.78
C GLY A 215 10.81 -0.63 30.87
N ARG A 216 11.73 -1.44 31.41
CA ARG A 216 12.72 -2.21 30.63
C ARG A 216 12.11 -3.35 29.81
N PHE A 217 11.06 -3.99 30.32
CA PHE A 217 10.32 -5.00 29.54
C PHE A 217 9.67 -4.38 28.30
N SER A 218 9.10 -3.19 28.46
CA SER A 218 8.44 -2.44 27.39
C SER A 218 9.42 -1.83 26.37
N SER A 219 10.72 -1.72 26.72
CA SER A 219 11.76 -1.28 25.78
C SER A 219 12.35 -2.39 24.91
N LEU A 220 11.98 -3.66 25.12
CA LEU A 220 12.48 -4.77 24.32
C LEU A 220 11.93 -4.69 22.89
N SER A 221 12.74 -5.06 21.89
CA SER A 221 12.34 -5.03 20.47
C SER A 221 11.09 -5.90 20.20
N ALA A 222 11.10 -7.14 20.68
CA ALA A 222 10.01 -8.09 20.49
C ALA A 222 8.67 -7.59 21.07
N THR A 223 8.69 -7.00 22.27
CA THR A 223 7.47 -6.48 22.92
C THR A 223 6.96 -5.23 22.21
N ARG A 224 7.87 -4.34 21.78
CA ARG A 224 7.51 -3.13 21.03
C ARG A 224 6.84 -3.46 19.70
N SER A 225 7.33 -4.45 18.96
CA SER A 225 6.69 -4.94 17.74
C SER A 225 5.26 -5.45 18.01
N MET A 226 5.06 -6.24 19.06
CA MET A 226 3.71 -6.70 19.45
C MET A 226 2.76 -5.54 19.76
N TYR A 227 3.23 -4.50 20.47
CA TYR A 227 2.38 -3.36 20.83
C TYR A 227 1.87 -2.60 19.61
N TRP A 228 2.65 -2.48 18.53
CA TRP A 228 2.17 -1.90 17.28
C TRP A 228 1.01 -2.70 16.67
N THR A 229 1.12 -4.02 16.63
CA THR A 229 0.05 -4.90 16.17
C THR A 229 -1.23 -4.77 17.02
N TYR A 230 -1.10 -4.76 18.35
CA TYR A 230 -2.25 -4.59 19.25
C TYR A 230 -2.85 -3.18 19.21
N SER A 231 -2.05 -2.15 18.95
CA SER A 231 -2.56 -0.78 18.74
C SER A 231 -3.43 -0.67 17.48
N TRP A 232 -3.06 -1.36 16.40
CA TRP A 232 -3.91 -1.48 15.21
C TRP A 232 -5.23 -2.18 15.52
N PHE A 233 -5.21 -3.32 16.23
CA PHE A 233 -6.44 -3.98 16.66
C PHE A 233 -7.31 -3.08 17.53
N ALA A 234 -6.72 -2.30 18.44
CA ALA A 234 -7.45 -1.33 19.24
C ALA A 234 -8.13 -0.26 18.38
N LEU A 235 -7.46 0.28 17.36
CA LEU A 235 -8.07 1.24 16.42
C LEU A 235 -9.25 0.64 15.66
N LEU A 236 -9.12 -0.62 15.19
CA LEU A 236 -10.21 -1.31 14.50
C LEU A 236 -11.42 -1.51 15.42
N ILE A 237 -11.19 -1.90 16.68
CA ILE A 237 -12.26 -2.03 17.68
C ILE A 237 -12.90 -0.66 17.95
N LEU A 238 -12.12 0.42 18.09
CA LEU A 238 -12.66 1.76 18.28
C LEU A 238 -13.54 2.21 17.10
N LEU A 239 -13.13 1.92 15.86
CA LEU A 239 -13.94 2.22 14.68
C LEU A 239 -15.21 1.37 14.61
N LEU A 240 -15.14 0.10 14.99
CA LEU A 240 -16.32 -0.74 15.11
C LEU A 240 -17.28 -0.15 16.15
N VAL A 241 -16.80 0.18 17.35
CA VAL A 241 -17.64 0.78 18.40
C VAL A 241 -18.25 2.09 17.89
N GLU A 242 -17.45 3.01 17.33
CA GLU A 242 -17.95 4.28 16.77
C GLU A 242 -19.05 4.05 15.72
N SER A 243 -18.86 3.09 14.81
CA SER A 243 -19.85 2.76 13.78
C SER A 243 -21.16 2.19 14.34
N GLN A 244 -21.12 1.57 15.53
CA GLN A 244 -22.30 0.99 16.19
C GLN A 244 -22.93 1.93 17.22
N SER A 245 -22.19 2.92 17.73
CA SER A 245 -22.65 3.84 18.77
C SER A 245 -23.75 4.80 18.32
N TYR A 246 -23.82 5.13 17.03
CA TYR A 246 -24.86 6.02 16.48
C TYR A 246 -25.88 5.23 15.65
N ARG A 247 -26.73 4.45 16.34
CA ARG A 247 -27.90 3.80 15.72
C ARG A 247 -29.15 4.46 16.26
N VAL A 248 -29.85 5.19 15.40
CA VAL A 248 -31.20 5.70 15.73
C VAL A 248 -32.16 4.51 15.72
N GLY A 249 -32.69 4.15 16.88
CA GLY A 249 -33.59 3.01 17.04
C GLY A 249 -35.00 3.31 16.53
N SER A 250 -35.81 2.28 16.24
CA SER A 250 -37.21 2.47 15.81
C SER A 250 -38.04 3.27 16.82
N ALA A 251 -37.81 3.08 18.12
CA ALA A 251 -38.48 3.83 19.17
C ALA A 251 -38.10 5.32 19.20
N GLU A 252 -36.87 5.66 18.84
CA GLU A 252 -36.41 7.05 18.71
C GLU A 252 -36.97 7.70 17.44
N ILE A 253 -37.13 6.94 16.36
CA ILE A 253 -37.82 7.39 15.15
C ILE A 253 -39.29 7.68 15.47
N ASP A 254 -39.97 6.78 16.18
CA ASP A 254 -41.36 6.98 16.60
C ASP A 254 -41.51 8.23 17.48
N SER A 255 -40.54 8.48 18.37
CA SER A 255 -40.55 9.65 19.24
C SER A 255 -40.29 10.95 18.45
N ILE A 256 -39.43 10.93 17.42
CA ILE A 256 -39.22 12.06 16.50
C ILE A 256 -40.50 12.34 15.69
N VAL A 257 -41.17 11.30 15.17
CA VAL A 257 -42.43 11.42 14.43
C VAL A 257 -43.54 12.02 15.31
N GLN A 258 -43.54 11.70 16.60
CA GLN A 258 -44.45 12.27 17.59
C GLN A 258 -44.08 13.70 18.04
N GLY A 259 -43.01 14.29 17.50
CA GLY A 259 -42.56 15.65 17.82
C GLY A 259 -41.82 15.77 19.14
N THR A 260 -41.40 14.66 19.76
CA THR A 260 -40.57 14.70 20.97
C THR A 260 -39.09 14.86 20.60
N PRO A 261 -38.39 15.86 21.16
CA PRO A 261 -36.99 16.11 20.81
C PRO A 261 -36.08 15.04 21.42
N VAL A 262 -35.38 14.29 20.55
CA VAL A 262 -34.32 13.35 20.95
C VAL A 262 -32.98 14.07 20.86
N SER A 263 -32.26 14.21 21.97
CA SER A 263 -30.94 14.84 21.99
C SER A 263 -29.94 14.07 21.13
N SER A 264 -29.24 14.78 20.25
CA SER A 264 -28.09 14.25 19.53
C SER A 264 -26.87 14.12 20.45
N VAL A 265 -26.00 13.15 20.17
CA VAL A 265 -24.73 12.99 20.90
C VAL A 265 -23.69 13.92 20.26
N PRO A 266 -23.19 14.94 20.98
CA PRO A 266 -22.40 16.01 20.35
C PRO A 266 -21.01 15.54 19.90
N ILE A 267 -20.30 14.75 20.73
CA ILE A 267 -19.00 14.14 20.40
C ILE A 267 -18.87 12.82 21.18
N SER A 268 -18.69 11.70 20.47
CA SER A 268 -18.42 10.41 21.11
C SER A 268 -17.01 10.36 21.70
N ALA A 269 -16.85 9.76 22.88
CA ALA A 269 -15.53 9.53 23.48
C ALA A 269 -14.63 8.68 22.55
N THR A 270 -15.22 7.76 21.78
CA THR A 270 -14.51 6.94 20.79
C THR A 270 -13.98 7.77 19.62
N ALA A 271 -14.71 8.79 19.16
CA ALA A 271 -14.23 9.72 18.13
C ALA A 271 -12.98 10.49 18.58
N VAL A 272 -12.92 10.94 19.83
CA VAL A 272 -11.72 11.60 20.40
C VAL A 272 -10.53 10.64 20.46
N LEU A 273 -10.76 9.38 20.84
CA LEU A 273 -9.70 8.37 20.83
C LEU A 273 -9.20 8.12 19.41
N ILE A 274 -10.09 7.96 18.43
CA ILE A 274 -9.69 7.79 17.02
C ILE A 274 -8.84 8.97 16.54
N MET A 275 -9.22 10.20 16.89
CA MET A 275 -8.44 11.41 16.55
C MET A 275 -7.02 11.34 17.11
N ILE A 276 -6.85 10.91 18.38
CA ILE A 276 -5.52 10.74 18.97
C ILE A 276 -4.71 9.71 18.17
N TRP A 277 -5.30 8.60 17.75
CA TRP A 277 -4.63 7.60 16.91
C TRP A 277 -4.18 8.20 15.58
N VAL A 278 -5.06 8.90 14.87
CA VAL A 278 -4.75 9.50 13.57
C VAL A 278 -3.64 10.54 13.69
N ILE A 279 -3.62 11.36 14.74
CA ILE A 279 -2.54 12.32 14.98
C ILE A 279 -1.20 11.61 15.19
N ASN A 280 -1.18 10.51 15.96
CA ASN A 280 0.04 9.74 16.19
C ASN A 280 0.54 9.06 14.91
N ILE A 281 -0.37 8.51 14.10
CA ILE A 281 -0.04 7.95 12.78
C ILE A 281 0.53 9.07 11.88
N GLY A 282 -0.14 10.22 11.78
CA GLY A 282 0.35 11.36 10.99
C GLY A 282 1.72 11.86 11.43
N TRP A 283 2.00 11.86 12.73
CA TRP A 283 3.33 12.21 13.27
C TRP A 283 4.42 11.20 12.89
N LYS A 284 4.10 9.90 12.94
CA LYS A 284 5.00 8.82 12.48
C LYS A 284 5.31 8.98 11.00
N GLU A 285 4.28 9.10 10.16
CA GLU A 285 4.43 9.24 8.71
C GLU A 285 5.26 10.46 8.34
N LEU A 286 5.03 11.60 9.01
CA LEU A 286 5.81 12.82 8.80
C LEU A 286 7.31 12.58 9.05
N LYS A 287 7.66 11.88 10.13
CA LYS A 287 9.06 11.55 10.45
C LYS A 287 9.68 10.60 9.44
N GLU A 288 8.94 9.60 8.97
CA GLU A 288 9.42 8.65 7.97
C GLU A 288 9.68 9.34 6.63
N VAL A 289 8.76 10.22 6.18
CA VAL A 289 8.94 11.05 4.98
C VAL A 289 10.17 11.96 5.11
N LEU A 290 10.40 12.56 6.28
CA LEU A 290 11.57 13.41 6.51
C LEU A 290 12.90 12.63 6.48
N ARG A 291 12.89 11.35 6.90
CA ARG A 291 14.09 10.50 6.93
C ARG A 291 14.40 9.87 5.57
N GLU A 292 13.41 9.33 4.89
CA GLU A 292 13.57 8.51 3.68
C GLU A 292 13.42 9.33 2.38
N GLY A 293 12.76 10.49 2.48
CA GLY A 293 12.36 11.31 1.35
C GLY A 293 11.02 10.87 0.75
N LEU A 294 10.30 11.84 0.18
CA LEU A 294 8.93 11.68 -0.34
C LEU A 294 8.79 10.51 -1.35
N TRP A 295 9.69 10.45 -2.33
CA TRP A 295 9.62 9.48 -3.43
C TRP A 295 9.90 8.05 -2.99
N ASN A 296 10.81 7.85 -2.03
CA ASN A 296 11.10 6.50 -1.54
C ASN A 296 9.98 6.00 -0.63
N HIS A 297 9.42 6.91 0.19
CA HIS A 297 8.32 6.59 1.08
C HIS A 297 7.07 6.07 0.32
N PHE A 298 6.69 6.71 -0.79
CA PHE A 298 5.50 6.30 -1.56
C PHE A 298 5.70 5.11 -2.51
N LYS A 299 6.90 4.48 -2.55
CA LYS A 299 7.07 3.21 -3.29
C LYS A 299 6.30 2.05 -2.63
N GLN A 300 6.06 2.13 -1.32
CA GLN A 300 5.38 1.09 -0.56
C GLN A 300 3.88 1.38 -0.48
N LEU A 301 3.05 0.41 -0.88
CA LEU A 301 1.58 0.54 -0.87
C LEU A 301 1.02 0.91 0.51
N TRP A 302 1.59 0.33 1.58
CA TRP A 302 1.15 0.58 2.95
C TRP A 302 1.32 2.05 3.36
N ASN A 303 2.40 2.69 2.93
CA ASN A 303 2.68 4.09 3.20
C ASN A 303 1.71 5.01 2.44
N ILE A 304 1.31 4.63 1.21
CA ILE A 304 0.26 5.33 0.47
C ILE A 304 -1.07 5.26 1.24
N LEU A 305 -1.43 4.09 1.78
CA LEU A 305 -2.64 3.92 2.58
C LEU A 305 -2.55 4.71 3.90
N ASP A 306 -1.39 4.71 4.57
CA ASP A 306 -1.15 5.48 5.79
C ASP A 306 -1.32 6.99 5.56
N PHE A 307 -0.76 7.52 4.48
CA PHE A 307 -0.98 8.90 4.05
C PHE A 307 -2.45 9.18 3.71
N LEU A 308 -3.10 8.28 2.96
CA LEU A 308 -4.50 8.44 2.57
C LEU A 308 -5.42 8.48 3.80
N MET A 309 -5.19 7.65 4.82
CA MET A 309 -5.97 7.68 6.06
C MET A 309 -5.87 9.04 6.76
N VAL A 310 -4.64 9.55 6.93
CA VAL A 310 -4.42 10.85 7.58
C VAL A 310 -5.05 11.97 6.77
N ALA A 311 -4.89 11.96 5.44
CA ALA A 311 -5.44 12.97 4.55
C ALA A 311 -6.99 12.98 4.55
N LEU A 312 -7.62 11.81 4.45
CA LEU A 312 -9.08 11.67 4.48
C LEU A 312 -9.66 12.14 5.81
N TYR A 313 -9.07 11.71 6.93
CA TYR A 313 -9.54 12.07 8.26
C TYR A 313 -9.34 13.56 8.55
N LEU A 314 -8.19 14.13 8.19
CA LEU A 314 -7.93 15.57 8.37
C LEU A 314 -8.88 16.42 7.53
N THR A 315 -9.15 16.02 6.29
CA THR A 315 -10.11 16.72 5.41
C THR A 315 -11.53 16.64 5.97
N GLN A 316 -11.95 15.46 6.40
CA GLN A 316 -13.23 15.25 7.07
C GLN A 316 -13.37 16.11 8.33
N PHE A 317 -12.33 16.16 9.16
CA PHE A 317 -12.30 16.96 10.38
C PHE A 317 -12.38 18.46 10.06
N ALA A 318 -11.61 18.93 9.07
CA ALA A 318 -11.64 20.32 8.61
C ALA A 318 -13.02 20.72 8.09
N LEU A 319 -13.69 19.87 7.30
CA LEU A 319 -15.05 20.13 6.81
C LEU A 319 -16.05 20.24 7.96
N ARG A 320 -15.94 19.38 8.99
CA ARG A 320 -16.77 19.49 10.20
C ARG A 320 -16.49 20.79 10.97
N LEU A 321 -15.23 21.19 11.11
CA LEU A 321 -14.89 22.49 11.71
C LEU A 321 -15.49 23.67 10.94
N VAL A 322 -15.39 23.68 9.60
CA VAL A 322 -15.99 24.72 8.76
C VAL A 322 -17.50 24.82 8.99
N THR A 323 -18.20 23.69 9.13
CA THR A 323 -19.64 23.69 9.41
C THR A 323 -19.98 24.26 10.78
N ILE A 324 -19.15 23.99 11.78
CA ILE A 324 -19.27 24.56 13.12
C ILE A 324 -19.09 26.08 13.05
N PHE A 325 -18.03 26.57 12.41
CA PHE A 325 -17.75 28.00 12.30
C PHE A 325 -18.83 28.76 11.54
N LYS A 326 -19.32 28.22 10.41
CA LYS A 326 -20.44 28.83 9.67
C LYS A 326 -21.73 28.88 10.48
N GLY A 327 -22.02 27.84 11.27
CA GLY A 327 -23.17 27.82 12.19
C GLY A 327 -23.07 28.89 13.27
N VAL A 328 -21.86 29.15 13.79
CA VAL A 328 -21.62 30.20 14.80
C VAL A 328 -21.78 31.60 14.20
N ILE A 329 -21.20 31.87 13.03
CA ILE A 329 -21.22 33.21 12.39
C ILE A 329 -22.63 33.61 11.95
N ASN A 330 -23.41 32.69 11.36
CA ASN A 330 -24.77 33.01 10.89
C ASN A 330 -25.76 33.30 12.05
N CYS A 331 -25.46 32.86 13.27
CA CYS A 331 -26.23 33.19 14.47
C CYS A 331 -25.97 34.60 15.00
N GLU A 332 -24.90 35.27 14.58
CA GLU A 332 -24.57 36.62 15.04
C GLU A 332 -25.33 37.71 14.24
N GLU A 333 -25.75 37.41 13.01
CA GLU A 333 -26.39 38.37 12.10
C GLU A 333 -27.93 38.27 12.04
N SER A 334 -28.52 37.20 12.57
CA SER A 334 -29.96 37.01 12.61
C SER A 334 -30.41 36.60 14.00
N ASN A 335 -31.46 37.22 14.55
CA ASN A 335 -32.21 36.75 15.73
C ASN A 335 -32.96 35.44 15.39
N ILE A 336 -32.26 34.47 14.81
CA ILE A 336 -32.72 33.13 14.49
C ILE A 336 -31.78 32.19 15.24
N THR A 337 -32.22 31.85 16.45
CA THR A 337 -31.66 30.88 17.40
C THR A 337 -31.73 29.44 16.87
N PHE A 338 -31.33 29.18 15.62
CA PHE A 338 -31.47 27.86 15.00
C PHE A 338 -30.14 27.16 14.65
N TYR A 339 -28.99 27.85 14.62
CA TYR A 339 -27.74 27.24 14.15
C TYR A 339 -26.63 27.07 15.19
N LEU A 340 -26.81 27.57 16.43
CA LEU A 340 -25.85 27.43 17.52
C LEU A 340 -26.14 26.21 18.40
N HIS A 341 -26.35 25.03 17.79
CA HIS A 341 -26.63 23.79 18.52
C HIS A 341 -25.53 22.72 18.41
N VAL A 342 -24.33 23.09 17.98
CA VAL A 342 -23.21 22.13 17.88
C VAL A 342 -22.43 21.98 19.20
N PHE A 343 -22.72 22.80 20.21
CA PHE A 343 -22.21 22.60 21.59
C PHE A 343 -23.25 22.85 22.69
N SER A 344 -24.45 23.32 22.38
CA SER A 344 -25.52 23.38 23.36
C SER A 344 -26.27 22.04 23.37
N SER A 345 -26.58 21.61 24.58
CA SER A 345 -27.24 20.36 24.96
C SER A 345 -28.66 20.15 24.39
N GLN A 346 -29.05 20.79 23.28
CA GLN A 346 -30.39 20.70 22.70
C GLN A 346 -30.41 20.51 21.16
N SER A 347 -29.31 20.12 20.49
CA SER A 347 -29.39 19.68 19.08
C SER A 347 -30.16 18.38 19.04
N THR A 348 -31.18 18.29 18.18
CA THR A 348 -31.98 17.07 18.06
C THR A 348 -31.55 16.20 16.89
N VAL A 349 -31.82 14.90 16.98
CA VAL A 349 -31.63 13.95 15.87
C VAL A 349 -32.42 14.38 14.62
N ALA A 350 -33.57 15.04 14.80
CA ALA A 350 -34.37 15.60 13.72
C ALA A 350 -33.63 16.75 12.99
N ASP A 351 -32.90 17.60 13.73
CA ASP A 351 -32.10 18.68 13.14
C ASP A 351 -30.87 18.15 12.38
N ASP A 352 -30.27 17.05 12.84
CA ASP A 352 -29.20 16.34 12.12
C ASP A 352 -29.74 15.73 10.81
N TRP A 353 -30.92 15.10 10.85
CA TRP A 353 -31.60 14.56 9.66
C TRP A 353 -31.94 15.67 8.67
N ALA A 354 -32.57 16.76 9.13
CA ALA A 354 -33.03 17.85 8.27
C ALA A 354 -31.86 18.57 7.61
N ARG A 355 -30.71 18.63 8.28
CA ARG A 355 -29.45 19.02 7.66
C ARG A 355 -29.12 18.03 6.55
N LYS A 356 -28.84 16.75 6.85
CA LYS A 356 -28.40 15.78 5.83
C LYS A 356 -29.35 15.61 4.63
N ALA A 357 -30.65 15.80 4.82
CA ALA A 357 -31.68 15.57 3.80
C ALA A 357 -31.92 16.77 2.86
N ASN A 358 -31.42 17.97 3.16
CA ASN A 358 -31.69 19.16 2.34
C ASN A 358 -30.74 19.28 1.13
N GLU A 359 -31.30 19.23 -0.08
CA GLU A 359 -30.58 19.14 -1.36
C GLU A 359 -29.93 20.47 -1.82
N ASN A 360 -30.45 21.61 -1.40
CA ASN A 360 -30.16 22.92 -2.03
C ASN A 360 -28.84 23.59 -1.62
N SER A 361 -27.93 22.90 -0.95
CA SER A 361 -26.63 23.46 -0.55
C SER A 361 -25.60 22.36 -0.51
N PHE A 362 -24.44 22.55 -1.14
CA PHE A 362 -23.27 21.68 -0.93
C PHE A 362 -23.01 21.58 0.57
N GLN A 363 -23.40 20.45 1.19
CA GLN A 363 -23.29 20.28 2.62
C GLN A 363 -21.92 19.71 2.93
N PRO A 364 -21.00 20.48 3.52
CA PRO A 364 -19.69 19.95 3.89
C PRO A 364 -19.80 18.78 4.88
N VAL A 365 -20.94 18.67 5.59
CA VAL A 365 -21.29 17.54 6.47
C VAL A 365 -21.46 16.23 5.70
N ALA A 366 -22.20 16.23 4.58
CA ALA A 366 -22.41 15.02 3.78
C ALA A 366 -21.09 14.54 3.16
N VAL A 367 -20.27 15.48 2.65
CA VAL A 367 -18.93 15.16 2.14
C VAL A 367 -18.02 14.64 3.26
N ALA A 368 -18.08 15.23 4.46
CA ALA A 368 -17.34 14.74 5.62
C ALA A 368 -17.75 13.31 6.00
N ASP A 369 -19.04 12.97 5.94
CA ASP A 369 -19.52 11.61 6.22
C ASP A 369 -19.05 10.60 5.16
N VAL A 370 -19.09 10.97 3.87
CA VAL A 370 -18.53 10.16 2.78
C VAL A 370 -17.03 9.91 3.00
N LEU A 371 -16.26 10.96 3.31
CA LEU A 371 -14.83 10.84 3.58
C LEU A 371 -14.56 9.99 4.82
N PHE A 372 -15.40 10.06 5.86
CA PHE A 372 -15.29 9.19 7.04
C PHE A 372 -15.57 7.72 6.71
N SER A 373 -16.54 7.44 5.84
CA SER A 373 -16.81 6.09 5.34
C SER A 373 -15.63 5.54 4.56
N ILE A 374 -15.07 6.33 3.64
CA ILE A 374 -13.88 5.94 2.88
C ILE A 374 -12.68 5.74 3.82
N PHE A 375 -12.45 6.64 4.77
CA PHE A 375 -11.42 6.50 5.80
C PHE A 375 -11.53 5.17 6.54
N THR A 376 -12.74 4.80 6.97
CA THR A 376 -13.00 3.54 7.66
C THR A 376 -12.60 2.35 6.79
N ILE A 377 -13.01 2.35 5.51
CA ILE A 377 -12.62 1.29 4.55
C ILE A 377 -11.09 1.22 4.41
N VAL A 378 -10.42 2.36 4.25
CA VAL A 378 -8.95 2.41 4.11
C VAL A 378 -8.26 1.87 5.36
N VAL A 379 -8.75 2.17 6.58
CA VAL A 379 -8.20 1.61 7.82
C VAL A 379 -8.33 0.08 7.87
N PHE A 380 -9.48 -0.46 7.48
CA PHE A 380 -9.67 -1.92 7.40
C PHE A 380 -8.80 -2.56 6.32
N MET A 381 -8.64 -1.91 5.16
CA MET A 381 -7.72 -2.36 4.12
C MET A 381 -6.27 -2.34 4.59
N ARG A 382 -5.89 -1.30 5.35
CA ARG A 382 -4.56 -1.20 5.95
C ARG A 382 -4.27 -2.32 6.95
N ALA A 383 -5.29 -2.82 7.65
CA ALA A 383 -5.16 -3.93 8.59
C ALA A 383 -4.73 -5.25 7.93
N VAL A 384 -4.91 -5.41 6.61
CA VAL A 384 -4.42 -6.58 5.87
C VAL A 384 -2.90 -6.74 6.01
N SER A 385 -2.15 -5.64 6.20
CA SER A 385 -0.70 -5.73 6.40
C SER A 385 -0.31 -6.49 7.68
N LEU A 386 -1.21 -6.62 8.67
CA LEU A 386 -0.92 -7.39 9.90
C LEU A 386 -0.68 -8.87 9.59
N PHE A 387 -1.25 -9.36 8.49
CA PHE A 387 -1.03 -10.72 8.04
C PHE A 387 0.38 -10.98 7.50
N THR A 388 1.17 -9.94 7.24
CA THR A 388 2.58 -10.07 6.78
C THR A 388 3.43 -10.90 7.75
N PHE A 389 3.15 -10.81 9.06
CA PHE A 389 3.87 -11.58 10.08
C PHE A 389 3.50 -13.06 10.11
N HIS A 390 2.36 -13.46 9.54
CA HIS A 390 1.97 -14.86 9.49
C HIS A 390 2.58 -15.53 8.26
N PRO A 391 3.30 -16.66 8.38
CA PRO A 391 3.98 -17.28 7.23
C PRO A 391 3.07 -17.55 6.03
N PHE A 392 1.93 -18.20 6.25
CA PHE A 392 0.99 -18.52 5.16
C PHE A 392 0.34 -17.28 4.54
N LEU A 393 -0.35 -16.45 5.34
CA LEU A 393 -1.07 -15.27 4.85
C LEU A 393 -0.13 -14.19 4.30
N GLY A 394 1.06 -14.02 4.88
CA GLY A 394 2.06 -13.06 4.42
C GLY A 394 2.62 -13.42 3.05
N MET A 395 2.94 -14.70 2.81
CA MET A 395 3.34 -15.17 1.47
C MET A 395 2.22 -14.96 0.43
N LEU A 396 0.97 -15.21 0.80
CA LEU A 396 -0.18 -14.97 -0.08
C LEU A 396 -0.33 -13.48 -0.43
N LEU A 397 -0.21 -12.60 0.57
CA LEU A 397 -0.32 -11.15 0.39
C LEU A 397 0.77 -10.61 -0.55
N ILE A 398 1.99 -11.12 -0.44
CA ILE A 398 3.09 -10.75 -1.32
C ILE A 398 2.85 -11.23 -2.75
N SER A 399 2.31 -12.44 -2.93
CA SER A 399 1.91 -12.92 -4.26
C SER A 399 0.87 -12.00 -4.89
N ILE A 400 -0.17 -11.61 -4.13
CA ILE A 400 -1.18 -10.63 -4.60
C ILE A 400 -0.53 -9.29 -4.96
N GLY A 401 0.38 -8.79 -4.13
CA GLY A 401 1.11 -7.54 -4.41
C GLY A 401 1.91 -7.57 -5.70
N ARG A 402 2.56 -8.70 -6.03
CA ARG A 402 3.31 -8.87 -7.28
C ARG A 402 2.41 -8.94 -8.51
N MET A 403 1.25 -9.59 -8.39
CA MET A 403 0.27 -9.67 -9.50
C MET A 403 -0.42 -8.33 -9.79
N LEU A 404 -0.52 -7.44 -8.78
CA LEU A 404 -1.20 -6.16 -8.92
C LEU A 404 -0.67 -5.31 -10.08
N GLY A 405 0.64 -5.34 -10.34
CA GLY A 405 1.24 -4.60 -11.46
C GLY A 405 0.75 -5.07 -12.83
N ASP A 406 0.57 -6.38 -13.02
CA ASP A 406 0.05 -6.95 -14.26
C ASP A 406 -1.47 -6.74 -14.38
N ILE A 407 -2.20 -6.79 -13.26
CA ILE A 407 -3.63 -6.46 -13.20
C ILE A 407 -3.87 -5.00 -13.60
N VAL A 408 -3.08 -4.04 -13.09
CA VAL A 408 -3.22 -2.62 -13.45
C VAL A 408 -3.00 -2.39 -14.94
N LYS A 409 -1.98 -3.03 -15.55
CA LYS A 409 -1.76 -2.94 -17.01
C LYS A 409 -2.97 -3.44 -17.80
N PHE A 410 -3.56 -4.55 -17.37
CA PHE A 410 -4.78 -5.08 -17.98
C PHE A 410 -5.96 -4.11 -17.82
N VAL A 411 -6.19 -3.59 -16.61
CA VAL A 411 -7.28 -2.62 -16.34
C VAL A 411 -7.13 -1.37 -17.19
N CYS A 412 -5.91 -0.91 -17.48
CA CYS A 412 -5.69 0.20 -18.40
C CYS A 412 -6.12 -0.13 -19.84
N ILE A 413 -5.83 -1.34 -20.33
CA ILE A 413 -6.25 -1.79 -21.67
C ILE A 413 -7.77 -1.93 -21.75
N SER A 414 -8.38 -2.62 -20.79
CA SER A 414 -9.85 -2.77 -20.69
C SER A 414 -10.53 -1.41 -20.52
N GLY A 415 -10.00 -0.52 -19.68
CA GLY A 415 -10.52 0.84 -19.51
C GLY A 415 -10.52 1.64 -20.82
N LEU A 416 -9.50 1.50 -21.67
CA LEU A 416 -9.45 2.15 -22.99
C LEU A 416 -10.52 1.60 -23.94
N VAL A 417 -10.71 0.27 -23.95
CA VAL A 417 -11.73 -0.38 -24.77
C VAL A 417 -13.13 0.05 -24.31
N THR A 418 -13.41 -0.03 -23.01
CA THR A 418 -14.66 0.46 -22.41
C THR A 418 -14.91 1.93 -22.72
N PHE A 419 -13.88 2.79 -22.67
CA PHE A 419 -14.01 4.20 -23.02
C PHE A 419 -14.37 4.42 -24.51
N ALA A 420 -13.80 3.63 -25.42
CA ALA A 420 -14.14 3.69 -26.84
C ALA A 420 -15.61 3.29 -27.09
N PHE A 421 -16.09 2.22 -26.45
CA PHE A 421 -17.50 1.82 -26.53
C PHE A 421 -18.43 2.85 -25.88
N ALA A 422 -18.05 3.44 -24.75
CA ALA A 422 -18.81 4.50 -24.09
C ALA A 422 -18.99 5.71 -25.00
N CYS A 423 -17.92 6.14 -25.69
CA CYS A 423 -18.01 7.22 -26.68
C CYS A 423 -18.96 6.87 -27.83
N GLY A 424 -18.88 5.64 -28.35
CA GLY A 424 -19.73 5.18 -29.46
C GLY A 424 -21.21 5.10 -29.09
N LEU A 425 -21.53 4.54 -27.92
CA LEU A 425 -22.92 4.45 -27.43
C LEU A 425 -23.46 5.82 -27.02
N ASN A 426 -22.67 6.66 -26.35
CA ASN A 426 -23.06 8.03 -26.05
C ASN A 426 -23.38 8.81 -27.33
N GLN A 427 -22.55 8.71 -28.37
CA GLN A 427 -22.80 9.40 -29.64
C GLN A 427 -24.10 8.93 -30.32
N LEU A 428 -24.51 7.69 -30.11
CA LEU A 428 -25.74 7.12 -30.67
C LEU A 428 -26.99 7.47 -29.82
N TYR A 429 -26.86 7.53 -28.49
CA TYR A 429 -27.98 7.61 -27.56
C TYR A 429 -28.14 8.95 -26.82
N TRP A 430 -27.17 9.88 -26.90
CA TRP A 430 -27.20 11.14 -26.14
C TRP A 430 -28.53 11.88 -26.33
N PHE A 431 -29.02 11.99 -27.57
CA PHE A 431 -30.25 12.71 -27.87
C PHE A 431 -31.47 12.09 -27.17
N TYR A 432 -31.66 10.78 -27.32
CA TYR A 432 -32.78 10.06 -26.70
C TYR A 432 -32.71 10.10 -25.18
N GLY A 433 -31.51 9.94 -24.62
CA GLY A 433 -31.27 9.96 -23.19
C GLY A 433 -31.50 11.33 -22.55
N THR A 434 -31.03 12.41 -23.20
CA THR A 434 -31.26 13.78 -22.71
C THR A 434 -32.74 14.15 -22.75
N MET A 435 -33.48 13.73 -23.78
CA MET A 435 -34.93 13.98 -23.84
C MET A 435 -35.70 13.21 -22.77
N HIS A 436 -35.36 11.94 -22.54
CA HIS A 436 -35.92 11.13 -21.46
C HIS A 436 -35.71 11.78 -20.10
N GLU A 437 -34.48 12.20 -19.80
CA GLU A 437 -34.13 12.87 -18.53
C GLU A 437 -34.92 14.18 -18.35
N TYR A 438 -34.99 15.02 -19.39
CA TYR A 438 -35.76 16.27 -19.34
C TYR A 438 -37.25 16.05 -19.04
N LEU A 439 -37.87 15.05 -19.68
CA LEU A 439 -39.29 14.73 -19.47
C LEU A 439 -39.53 14.15 -18.08
N CYS A 440 -38.63 13.31 -17.59
CA CYS A 440 -38.73 12.75 -16.25
C CYS A 440 -38.57 13.81 -15.15
N THR A 441 -37.65 14.75 -15.31
CA THR A 441 -37.45 15.83 -14.33
C THR A 441 -38.61 16.83 -14.32
N ASN A 442 -39.16 17.22 -15.48
CA ASN A 442 -40.17 18.29 -15.55
C ASN A 442 -41.62 17.80 -15.54
N TYR A 443 -41.87 16.60 -16.06
CA TYR A 443 -43.23 16.07 -16.26
C TYR A 443 -43.47 14.73 -15.56
N SER A 444 -42.45 14.13 -14.92
CA SER A 444 -42.53 12.80 -14.29
C SER A 444 -43.03 11.68 -15.22
N GLN A 445 -42.83 11.84 -16.53
CA GLN A 445 -43.27 10.92 -17.57
C GLN A 445 -42.14 10.62 -18.55
N SER A 446 -42.07 9.39 -19.02
CA SER A 446 -41.09 8.91 -19.99
C SER A 446 -41.67 8.97 -21.41
N ASN A 447 -40.84 9.30 -22.40
CA ASN A 447 -41.19 9.16 -23.83
C ASN A 447 -40.91 7.75 -24.38
N LEU A 448 -40.45 6.83 -23.54
CA LEU A 448 -40.12 5.44 -23.87
C LEU A 448 -41.03 4.48 -23.11
N GLN A 449 -41.45 3.38 -23.73
CA GLN A 449 -42.24 2.35 -23.05
C GLN A 449 -41.41 1.42 -22.15
N THR A 450 -40.12 1.31 -22.45
CA THR A 450 -39.21 0.31 -21.87
C THR A 450 -38.49 0.79 -20.62
N VAL A 451 -38.46 2.10 -20.39
CA VAL A 451 -37.72 2.73 -19.29
C VAL A 451 -38.62 3.76 -18.62
N ASP A 452 -38.88 3.54 -17.33
CA ASP A 452 -39.61 4.48 -16.48
C ASP A 452 -38.69 5.59 -15.96
N CYS A 453 -39.26 6.66 -15.41
CA CYS A 453 -38.48 7.73 -14.77
C CYS A 453 -37.72 7.31 -13.50
N SER A 454 -37.91 6.07 -13.04
CA SER A 454 -37.10 5.45 -11.98
C SER A 454 -35.71 5.04 -12.47
N GLN A 455 -35.50 4.94 -13.79
CA GLN A 455 -34.25 4.51 -14.41
C GLN A 455 -33.80 5.51 -15.47
N SER A 456 -32.51 5.85 -15.45
CA SER A 456 -31.90 6.60 -16.54
C SER A 456 -31.63 5.67 -17.72
N LEU A 457 -31.77 6.16 -18.95
CA LEU A 457 -31.39 5.42 -20.18
C LEU A 457 -29.88 5.06 -20.23
N GLY A 458 -29.06 5.54 -19.27
CA GLY A 458 -27.66 5.15 -19.08
C GLY A 458 -26.68 5.79 -20.06
N PHE A 459 -27.05 5.95 -21.33
CA PHE A 459 -26.16 6.44 -22.39
C PHE A 459 -26.43 7.90 -22.81
N ASN A 460 -27.01 8.70 -21.92
CA ASN A 460 -27.32 10.12 -22.14
C ASN A 460 -26.08 11.03 -22.06
N THR A 461 -25.13 10.69 -21.18
CA THR A 461 -23.85 11.39 -21.03
C THR A 461 -22.70 10.41 -21.08
N LEU A 462 -21.49 10.89 -21.38
CA LEU A 462 -20.30 10.04 -21.41
C LEU A 462 -20.02 9.39 -20.06
N PHE A 463 -20.22 10.12 -18.96
CA PHE A 463 -20.02 9.58 -17.61
C PHE A 463 -21.02 8.47 -17.28
N ASN A 464 -22.31 8.69 -17.56
CA ASN A 464 -23.33 7.67 -17.35
C ASN A 464 -23.09 6.45 -18.26
N SER A 465 -22.62 6.67 -19.49
CA SER A 465 -22.26 5.59 -20.42
C SER A 465 -21.12 4.73 -19.86
N LEU A 466 -20.07 5.35 -19.30
CA LEU A 466 -18.99 4.64 -18.62
C LEU A 466 -19.50 3.86 -17.41
N GLN A 467 -20.38 4.46 -16.61
CA GLN A 467 -20.97 3.81 -15.44
C GLN A 467 -21.85 2.61 -15.84
N SER A 468 -22.69 2.74 -16.86
CA SER A 468 -23.53 1.66 -17.38
C SER A 468 -22.67 0.50 -17.92
N LEU A 469 -21.64 0.79 -18.71
CA LEU A 469 -20.73 -0.25 -19.21
C LEU A 469 -19.90 -0.89 -18.08
N PHE A 470 -19.54 -0.15 -17.04
CA PHE A 470 -18.88 -0.73 -15.87
C PHE A 470 -19.78 -1.76 -15.16
N TRP A 471 -21.05 -1.42 -14.91
CA TRP A 471 -21.99 -2.33 -14.25
C TRP A 471 -22.37 -3.55 -15.11
N THR A 472 -22.21 -3.42 -16.43
CA THR A 472 -22.36 -4.52 -17.38
C THR A 472 -21.39 -5.66 -17.09
N TRP A 473 -20.17 -5.38 -16.62
CA TRP A 473 -19.19 -6.40 -16.22
C TRP A 473 -19.74 -7.38 -15.17
N PHE A 474 -20.65 -6.90 -14.32
CA PHE A 474 -21.27 -7.67 -13.25
C PHE A 474 -22.67 -8.21 -13.61
N GLY A 475 -23.12 -8.00 -14.85
CA GLY A 475 -24.46 -8.40 -15.30
C GLY A 475 -25.60 -7.61 -14.66
N MET A 476 -25.32 -6.39 -14.17
CA MET A 476 -26.30 -5.54 -13.48
C MET A 476 -27.03 -4.57 -14.43
N THR A 477 -26.71 -4.58 -15.73
CA THR A 477 -27.29 -3.68 -16.74
C THR A 477 -28.18 -4.46 -17.69
N ASP A 478 -29.47 -4.09 -17.70
CA ASP A 478 -30.48 -4.74 -18.52
C ASP A 478 -30.45 -4.27 -19.98
N LEU A 479 -30.93 -5.13 -20.89
CA LEU A 479 -31.06 -4.81 -22.32
C LEU A 479 -32.03 -3.64 -22.57
N SER A 480 -32.95 -3.37 -21.63
CA SER A 480 -33.91 -2.26 -21.67
C SER A 480 -33.23 -0.89 -21.82
N THR A 481 -31.99 -0.75 -21.35
CA THR A 481 -31.19 0.49 -21.46
C THR A 481 -30.86 0.90 -22.89
N VAL A 482 -30.98 -0.03 -23.85
CA VAL A 482 -30.65 0.16 -25.27
C VAL A 482 -31.91 0.17 -26.15
N GLU A 483 -33.08 -0.15 -25.59
CA GLU A 483 -34.35 -0.22 -26.31
C GLU A 483 -35.02 1.16 -26.45
N LEU A 484 -35.44 1.50 -27.68
CA LEU A 484 -36.02 2.81 -28.01
C LEU A 484 -37.49 2.70 -28.43
N ARG A 485 -38.26 1.87 -27.72
CA ARG A 485 -39.67 1.66 -28.07
C ARG A 485 -40.48 2.94 -27.75
N PRO A 486 -41.20 3.51 -28.73
CA PRO A 486 -41.88 4.79 -28.58
C PRO A 486 -43.01 4.71 -27.55
N GLY A 487 -42.95 5.56 -26.52
CA GLY A 487 -43.99 5.75 -25.51
C GLY A 487 -44.86 6.99 -25.75
N ASN A 488 -45.87 7.16 -24.91
CA ASN A 488 -46.69 8.36 -24.92
C ASN A 488 -45.93 9.48 -24.21
N SER A 489 -45.69 10.60 -24.90
CA SER A 489 -45.05 11.78 -24.32
C SER A 489 -46.08 12.89 -24.08
N PRO A 490 -45.98 13.66 -22.98
CA PRO A 490 -46.82 14.84 -22.75
C PRO A 490 -46.46 16.03 -23.65
N VAL A 491 -45.31 15.97 -24.35
CA VAL A 491 -44.81 17.03 -25.23
C VAL A 491 -44.69 16.50 -26.66
N ASP A 492 -45.56 16.98 -27.55
CA ASP A 492 -45.66 16.52 -28.95
C ASP A 492 -44.32 16.60 -29.71
N VAL A 493 -43.48 17.60 -29.41
CA VAL A 493 -42.16 17.80 -30.06
C VAL A 493 -41.16 16.70 -29.70
N PHE A 494 -41.29 16.09 -28.52
CA PHE A 494 -40.39 15.03 -28.03
C PHE A 494 -41.01 13.64 -28.11
N GLN A 495 -42.18 13.52 -28.75
CA GLN A 495 -42.80 12.25 -29.04
C GLN A 495 -42.05 11.55 -30.17
N ILE A 496 -41.64 10.31 -29.92
CA ILE A 496 -41.05 9.46 -30.95
C ILE A 496 -42.19 8.96 -31.84
N GLN A 497 -42.35 9.59 -33.02
CA GLN A 497 -43.45 9.29 -33.95
C GLN A 497 -43.32 7.89 -34.57
N GLU A 498 -42.11 7.53 -34.98
CA GLU A 498 -41.78 6.23 -35.55
C GLU A 498 -40.64 5.59 -34.76
N TRP A 499 -40.72 4.27 -34.59
CA TRP A 499 -39.70 3.51 -33.89
C TRP A 499 -38.34 3.65 -34.59
N PRO A 500 -37.29 4.19 -33.91
CA PRO A 500 -35.96 4.33 -34.49
C PRO A 500 -35.22 2.99 -34.53
N ALA A 501 -35.71 2.07 -35.36
CA ALA A 501 -35.23 0.70 -35.46
C ALA A 501 -33.74 0.60 -35.81
N ILE A 502 -33.22 1.53 -36.62
CA ILE A 502 -31.80 1.55 -37.01
C ILE A 502 -30.92 1.86 -35.80
N ALA A 503 -31.27 2.88 -35.02
CA ALA A 503 -30.52 3.28 -33.84
C ALA A 503 -30.56 2.19 -32.76
N GLU A 504 -31.75 1.64 -32.48
CA GLU A 504 -31.90 0.54 -31.53
C GLU A 504 -31.11 -0.70 -31.97
N THR A 505 -31.19 -1.10 -33.24
CA THR A 505 -30.48 -2.27 -33.75
C THR A 505 -28.97 -2.06 -33.72
N ALA A 506 -28.48 -0.89 -34.15
CA ALA A 506 -27.06 -0.55 -34.08
C ALA A 506 -26.56 -0.54 -32.62
N GLY A 507 -27.34 0.04 -31.71
CA GLY A 507 -27.01 0.06 -30.28
C GLY A 507 -26.94 -1.33 -29.67
N LYS A 508 -27.92 -2.20 -29.97
CA LYS A 508 -27.92 -3.61 -29.55
C LYS A 508 -26.69 -4.36 -30.07
N ILE A 509 -26.29 -4.11 -31.32
CA ILE A 509 -25.08 -4.72 -31.90
C ILE A 509 -23.82 -4.21 -31.22
N ILE A 510 -23.68 -2.89 -31.02
CA ILE A 510 -22.51 -2.29 -30.35
C ILE A 510 -22.40 -2.79 -28.90
N TYR A 511 -23.52 -2.85 -28.18
CA TYR A 511 -23.60 -3.35 -26.82
C TYR A 511 -23.27 -4.84 -26.73
N ALA A 512 -23.78 -5.66 -27.65
CA ALA A 512 -23.43 -7.08 -27.74
C ALA A 512 -21.94 -7.28 -28.08
N LEU A 513 -21.38 -6.47 -28.99
CA LEU A 513 -19.96 -6.51 -29.32
C LEU A 513 -19.10 -6.15 -28.10
N HIS A 514 -19.50 -5.14 -27.33
CA HIS A 514 -18.84 -4.80 -26.06
C HIS A 514 -18.82 -5.99 -25.09
N HIS A 515 -19.93 -6.73 -24.93
CA HIS A 515 -19.94 -7.94 -24.10
C HIS A 515 -18.98 -9.02 -24.59
N VAL A 516 -18.96 -9.27 -25.91
CA VAL A 516 -18.04 -10.26 -26.48
C VAL A 516 -16.59 -9.86 -26.24
N VAL A 517 -16.24 -8.59 -26.45
CA VAL A 517 -14.87 -8.11 -26.30
C VAL A 517 -14.45 -8.06 -24.82
N GLU A 518 -15.22 -7.40 -23.96
CA GLU A 518 -14.84 -7.22 -22.54
C GLU A 518 -15.05 -8.50 -21.72
N VAL A 519 -16.24 -9.07 -21.74
CA VAL A 519 -16.60 -10.18 -20.85
C VAL A 519 -16.06 -11.52 -21.38
N LEU A 520 -16.17 -11.80 -22.68
CA LEU A 520 -15.71 -13.10 -23.20
C LEU A 520 -14.23 -13.13 -23.55
N VAL A 521 -13.69 -12.08 -24.16
CA VAL A 521 -12.28 -12.08 -24.60
C VAL A 521 -11.37 -11.55 -23.49
N LEU A 522 -11.59 -10.32 -23.02
CA LEU A 522 -10.67 -9.66 -22.08
C LEU A 522 -10.71 -10.31 -20.69
N ALA A 523 -11.87 -10.70 -20.15
CA ALA A 523 -11.91 -11.39 -18.86
C ALA A 523 -11.17 -12.75 -18.89
N ASN A 524 -11.30 -13.52 -19.97
CA ASN A 524 -10.57 -14.78 -20.12
C ASN A 524 -9.06 -14.56 -20.27
N LEU A 525 -8.66 -13.49 -20.96
CA LEU A 525 -7.25 -13.07 -21.04
C LEU A 525 -6.72 -12.67 -19.65
N LEU A 526 -7.51 -11.94 -18.84
CA LEU A 526 -7.13 -11.58 -17.48
C LEU A 526 -6.86 -12.81 -16.62
N ILE A 527 -7.71 -13.83 -16.71
CA ILE A 527 -7.50 -15.10 -15.98
C ILE A 527 -6.17 -15.75 -16.40
N ALA A 528 -5.86 -15.77 -17.70
CA ALA A 528 -4.60 -16.31 -18.19
C ALA A 528 -3.38 -15.51 -17.69
N ILE A 529 -3.46 -14.17 -17.72
CA ILE A 529 -2.39 -13.28 -17.23
C ILE A 529 -2.18 -13.45 -15.72
N ILE A 530 -3.27 -13.50 -14.94
CA ILE A 530 -3.19 -13.73 -13.49
C ILE A 530 -2.59 -15.10 -13.20
N SER A 531 -2.95 -16.15 -13.96
CA SER A 531 -2.39 -17.49 -13.78
C SER A 531 -0.87 -17.51 -14.01
N ASP A 532 -0.40 -16.92 -15.11
CA ASP A 532 1.03 -16.86 -15.43
C ASP A 532 1.80 -15.97 -14.44
N SER A 533 1.22 -14.81 -14.07
CA SER A 533 1.79 -13.94 -13.04
C SER A 533 1.83 -14.60 -11.67
N TYR A 534 0.83 -15.43 -11.32
CA TYR A 534 0.79 -16.17 -10.07
C TYR A 534 1.92 -17.20 -10.02
N THR A 535 2.14 -17.96 -11.11
CA THR A 535 3.25 -18.94 -11.17
C THR A 535 4.60 -18.26 -10.96
N ARG A 536 4.86 -17.12 -11.63
CA ARG A 536 6.09 -16.34 -11.40
C ARG A 536 6.22 -15.85 -9.95
N ALA A 537 5.11 -15.42 -9.34
CA ALA A 537 5.11 -14.95 -7.96
C ALA A 537 5.32 -16.11 -6.96
N GLU A 538 4.77 -17.29 -7.25
CA GLU A 538 4.88 -18.50 -6.44
C GLU A 538 6.33 -18.93 -6.24
N GLU A 539 7.17 -18.82 -7.27
CA GLU A 539 8.59 -19.20 -7.25
C GLU A 539 9.41 -18.36 -6.26
N VAL A 540 9.10 -17.07 -6.11
CA VAL A 540 9.89 -16.10 -5.32
C VAL A 540 9.19 -15.63 -4.04
N LYS A 541 7.93 -16.02 -3.79
CA LYS A 541 7.16 -15.51 -2.65
C LYS A 541 7.83 -15.73 -1.29
N ARG A 542 8.59 -16.82 -1.13
CA ARG A 542 9.26 -17.14 0.14
C ARG A 542 10.43 -16.21 0.43
N THR A 543 11.25 -15.90 -0.59
CA THR A 543 12.38 -14.98 -0.46
C THR A 543 11.89 -13.56 -0.29
N ASP A 544 10.86 -13.14 -1.03
CA ASP A 544 10.24 -11.82 -0.83
C ASP A 544 9.61 -11.67 0.55
N TRP A 545 8.89 -12.70 1.03
CA TRP A 545 8.31 -12.70 2.36
C TRP A 545 9.36 -12.66 3.46
N GLY A 546 10.39 -13.50 3.37
CA GLY A 546 11.49 -13.47 4.33
C GLY A 546 12.19 -12.11 4.35
N PHE A 547 12.37 -11.48 3.19
CA PHE A 547 12.98 -10.15 3.08
C PHE A 547 12.15 -9.09 3.81
N GLU A 548 10.84 -9.05 3.59
CA GLU A 548 9.95 -8.09 4.27
C GLU A 548 9.88 -8.34 5.79
N VAL A 549 9.91 -9.61 6.23
CA VAL A 549 9.96 -9.95 7.66
C VAL A 549 11.26 -9.45 8.28
N VAL A 550 12.41 -9.74 7.69
CA VAL A 550 13.71 -9.31 8.21
C VAL A 550 13.81 -7.78 8.21
N LYS A 551 13.40 -7.12 7.12
CA LYS A 551 13.35 -5.65 7.02
C LYS A 551 12.53 -5.04 8.16
N ASN A 552 11.34 -5.58 8.45
CA ASN A 552 10.51 -5.12 9.56
C ASN A 552 11.15 -5.41 10.93
N SER A 553 11.76 -6.57 11.12
CA SER A 553 12.46 -6.91 12.37
C SER A 553 13.64 -5.98 12.64
N LEU A 554 14.42 -5.63 11.60
CA LEU A 554 15.52 -4.67 11.70
C LEU A 554 15.05 -3.27 12.10
N HIS A 555 13.91 -2.83 11.56
CA HIS A 555 13.30 -1.57 11.98
C HIS A 555 13.07 -1.53 13.50
N TYR A 556 12.50 -2.59 14.09
CA TYR A 556 12.27 -2.67 15.55
C TYR A 556 13.53 -2.86 16.40
N LEU A 557 14.62 -3.37 15.82
CA LEU A 557 15.91 -3.52 16.51
C LEU A 557 16.64 -2.19 16.71
N GLN A 558 16.34 -1.17 15.89
CA GLN A 558 16.90 0.18 16.04
C GLN A 558 16.34 0.86 17.31
N VAL A 559 17.22 1.54 18.05
CA VAL A 559 16.94 2.04 19.42
C VAL A 559 15.85 3.12 19.45
N ASP A 560 15.61 3.80 18.32
CA ASP A 560 14.77 4.99 18.21
C ASP A 560 13.30 4.73 17.86
N VAL A 561 12.84 3.48 17.80
CA VAL A 561 11.44 3.21 17.44
C VAL A 561 10.50 3.77 18.49
N THR A 562 9.63 4.68 18.03
CA THR A 562 8.60 5.32 18.81
C THR A 562 7.60 4.30 19.38
N LEU A 563 7.09 4.56 20.58
CA LEU A 563 5.95 3.80 21.13
C LEU A 563 4.75 3.87 20.15
N PRO A 564 3.90 2.83 20.09
CA PRO A 564 2.73 2.85 19.22
C PRO A 564 1.71 3.91 19.65
N PRO A 565 0.78 4.31 18.75
CA PRO A 565 -0.37 5.12 19.10
C PRO A 565 -1.10 4.50 20.30
N PRO A 566 -1.57 5.32 21.27
CA PRO A 566 -1.65 6.78 21.29
C PRO A 566 -0.41 7.51 21.85
N PHE A 567 0.69 6.81 22.16
CA PHE A 567 1.80 7.37 22.95
C PHE A 567 2.98 7.90 22.11
N THR A 568 2.95 7.73 20.79
CA THR A 568 4.02 8.10 19.85
C THR A 568 4.44 9.56 20.00
N LEU A 569 3.48 10.48 20.00
CA LEU A 569 3.73 11.93 20.08
C LEU A 569 4.29 12.33 21.44
N ILE A 570 3.76 11.78 22.53
CA ILE A 570 4.23 12.07 23.90
C ILE A 570 5.68 11.60 24.08
N MET A 571 6.01 10.40 23.59
CA MET A 571 7.37 9.88 23.60
C MET A 571 8.32 10.75 22.78
N SER A 572 7.86 11.20 21.61
CA SER A 572 8.65 12.08 20.74
C SER A 572 9.00 13.40 21.42
N VAL A 573 8.02 14.05 22.06
CA VAL A 573 8.23 15.31 22.78
C VAL A 573 9.17 15.11 23.97
N ARG A 574 9.00 14.00 24.71
CA ARG A 574 9.89 13.66 25.82
C ARG A 574 11.34 13.43 25.37
N ASN A 575 11.56 12.83 24.20
CA ASN A 575 12.91 12.59 23.69
C ASN A 575 13.58 13.85 23.12
N SER A 576 12.81 14.88 22.76
CA SER A 576 13.33 16.18 22.29
C SER A 576 13.62 17.18 23.41
N LEU A 577 13.07 16.94 24.60
CA LEU A 577 13.34 17.70 25.84
C LEU A 577 14.52 17.06 26.57
#